data_AF-A0A9P1FP71-F1
#
_entry.id   AF-A0A9P1FP71-F1
#
_cell.length_a   1.000
_cell.length_b   1.000
_cell.length_c   1.000
_cell.angle_alpha   90.00
_cell.angle_beta   90.00
_cell.angle_gamma   90.00
#
_symmetry.space_group_name_H-M   'P 1'
#
loop_
_entity.id
_entity.type
_entity.pdbx_description
1 polymer ?
#
loop_
_entity_poly.entity_id
_entity_poly.type
_entity_poly.pdbx_seq_one_letter_code
_entity_poly.pdbx_strand_id
1 'polypeptide(L)'
;MRKSQVASPKRRAKLAPKGLSQKCVRGLSYFFASVGCESLIFHCRPVRKRTSALADLETLQRLKSLCAAGSGSFEERLAAAVDALRADYGLRCLSEIKVFVRSATQHWLGRDLHTPSWPLSQLEAVLDARRRLQAARGNVMIGGCGLLYQCSIAEAAELWARIRRAYLEVCAAVPGCQVSRRAETLDRAEAAFATHRRRMQEPAESRQLRRSEQLQRKERAVQRCQQREAARAQKAANRVQVHDQRALRSLERLLERWSRMDRATGG
;
A
#
# COMPACT_ATOMS: atom_id res chain seq x y z
N MET A 1 -41.06 39.95 -12.56
CA MET A 1 -40.36 40.35 -11.32
C MET A 1 -39.44 39.23 -10.85
N ARG A 2 -38.12 39.35 -11.07
CA ARG A 2 -37.13 38.35 -10.64
C ARG A 2 -36.73 38.65 -9.19
N LYS A 3 -37.03 37.73 -8.27
CA LYS A 3 -36.57 37.81 -6.87
C LYS A 3 -35.06 37.56 -6.85
N SER A 4 -34.28 38.61 -6.66
CA SER A 4 -32.84 38.52 -6.39
C SER A 4 -32.64 37.79 -5.06
N GLN A 5 -32.17 36.55 -5.14
CA GLN A 5 -31.69 35.80 -3.98
C GLN A 5 -30.37 36.43 -3.54
N VAL A 6 -30.42 37.22 -2.47
CA VAL A 6 -29.24 37.73 -1.77
C VAL A 6 -28.53 36.52 -1.17
N ALA A 7 -27.43 36.11 -1.80
CA ALA A 7 -26.55 35.06 -1.29
C ALA A 7 -26.07 35.47 0.11
N SER A 8 -26.47 34.73 1.13
CA SER A 8 -26.04 34.97 2.50
C SER A 8 -24.51 34.91 2.57
N PRO A 9 -23.86 35.87 3.25
CA PRO A 9 -22.40 35.91 3.33
C PRO A 9 -21.90 34.60 3.94
N LYS A 10 -21.03 33.90 3.20
CA LYS A 10 -20.30 32.71 3.67
C LYS A 10 -19.51 33.12 4.92
N ARG A 11 -20.11 32.93 6.10
CA ARG A 11 -19.45 33.12 7.40
C ARG A 11 -18.12 32.39 7.33
N ARG A 12 -17.01 33.13 7.47
CA ARG A 12 -15.67 32.56 7.69
C ARG A 12 -15.81 31.59 8.87
N ALA A 13 -15.91 30.30 8.57
CA ALA A 13 -15.98 29.28 9.59
C ALA A 13 -14.69 29.40 10.40
N LYS A 14 -14.79 29.82 11.67
CA LYS A 14 -13.67 29.73 12.60
C LYS A 14 -13.16 28.30 12.50
N LEU A 15 -11.95 28.13 11.97
CA LEU A 15 -11.33 26.82 11.74
C LEU A 15 -11.38 26.07 13.07
N ALA A 16 -12.23 25.05 13.16
CA ALA A 16 -12.26 24.19 14.32
C ALA A 16 -10.87 23.55 14.47
N PRO A 17 -10.36 23.37 15.70
CA PRO A 17 -9.11 22.67 15.91
C PRO A 17 -9.12 21.32 15.19
N LYS A 18 -8.01 20.96 14.54
CA LYS A 18 -7.90 19.69 13.83
C LYS A 18 -8.17 18.54 14.80
N GLY A 19 -9.11 17.67 14.44
CA GLY A 19 -9.56 16.56 15.28
C GLY A 19 -10.80 16.85 16.13
N LEU A 20 -11.27 18.09 16.18
CA LEU A 20 -12.58 18.41 16.75
C LEU A 20 -13.64 18.42 15.65
N SER A 21 -14.74 17.72 15.87
CA SER A 21 -15.88 17.68 14.95
C SER A 21 -17.18 18.05 15.67
N GLN A 22 -18.13 18.59 14.91
CA GLN A 22 -19.46 18.96 15.39
C GLN A 22 -20.52 18.21 14.58
N LYS A 23 -21.54 17.69 15.27
CA LYS A 23 -22.75 17.17 14.64
C LYS A 23 -23.98 17.79 15.28
N CYS A 24 -24.97 18.12 14.46
CA CYS A 24 -26.28 18.58 14.93
C CYS A 24 -27.26 17.42 14.90
N VAL A 25 -27.87 17.12 16.04
CA VAL A 25 -28.89 16.06 16.18
C VAL A 25 -30.12 16.69 16.78
N ARG A 26 -31.24 16.69 16.04
CA ARG A 26 -32.52 17.28 16.46
C ARG A 26 -32.36 18.73 16.98
N GLY A 27 -31.63 19.57 16.24
CA GLY A 27 -31.36 20.96 16.60
C GLY A 27 -30.30 21.18 17.68
N LEU A 28 -29.81 20.11 18.33
CA LEU A 28 -28.79 20.21 19.36
C LEU A 28 -27.39 19.96 18.77
N SER A 29 -26.45 20.84 19.12
CA SER A 29 -25.04 20.67 18.74
C SER A 29 -24.32 19.74 19.73
N TYR A 30 -23.64 18.73 19.18
CA TYR A 30 -22.72 17.85 19.89
C TYR A 30 -21.34 17.97 19.28
N PHE A 31 -20.33 17.98 20.13
CA PHE A 31 -18.92 18.03 19.78
C PHE A 31 -18.27 16.71 20.16
N PHE A 32 -17.27 16.28 19.40
CA PHE A 32 -16.49 15.09 19.71
C PHE A 32 -15.07 15.25 19.19
N ALA A 33 -14.13 14.63 19.90
CA ALA A 33 -12.74 14.55 19.49
C ALA A 33 -12.47 13.25 18.73
N SER A 34 -11.62 13.34 17.71
CA SER A 34 -11.15 12.22 16.91
C SER A 34 -9.70 12.42 16.50
N VAL A 35 -8.83 11.46 16.80
CA VAL A 35 -7.41 11.51 16.46
C VAL A 35 -6.98 10.18 15.82
N GLY A 36 -6.30 10.27 14.68
CA GLY A 36 -5.68 9.11 14.03
C GLY A 36 -4.23 8.91 14.47
N CYS A 37 -3.87 7.67 14.75
CA CYS A 37 -2.50 7.21 14.96
C CYS A 37 -2.29 5.95 14.09
N GLU A 38 -1.44 6.06 13.06
CA GLU A 38 -1.27 5.02 12.04
C GLU A 38 -2.60 4.51 11.44
N SER A 39 -2.92 3.22 11.64
CA SER A 39 -4.14 2.56 11.21
C SER A 39 -5.23 2.55 12.29
N LEU A 40 -5.06 3.24 13.42
CA LEU A 40 -6.07 3.38 14.46
C LEU A 40 -6.68 4.77 14.46
N ILE A 41 -7.97 4.84 14.75
CA ILE A 41 -8.69 6.08 14.99
C ILE A 41 -9.29 6.00 16.39
N PHE A 42 -8.91 6.95 17.25
CA PHE A 42 -9.47 7.14 18.58
C PHE A 42 -10.56 8.20 18.51
N HIS A 43 -11.67 7.94 19.17
CA HIS A 43 -12.86 8.77 19.09
C HIS A 43 -13.57 8.84 20.44
N CYS A 44 -13.79 10.04 20.96
CA CYS A 44 -14.50 10.23 22.22
C CYS A 44 -16.02 10.26 22.02
N ARG A 45 -16.77 10.11 23.11
CA ARG A 45 -18.23 10.24 23.07
C ARG A 45 -18.64 11.66 22.65
N PRO A 46 -19.73 11.84 21.89
CA PRO A 46 -20.27 13.17 21.63
C PRO A 46 -20.81 13.84 22.90
N VAL A 47 -20.38 15.07 23.16
CA VAL A 47 -20.76 15.89 24.31
C VAL A 47 -21.35 17.23 23.87
N ARG A 48 -22.23 17.84 24.68
CA ARG A 48 -22.85 19.14 24.33
C ARG A 48 -21.93 20.33 24.58
N LYS A 49 -21.05 20.22 25.58
CA LYS A 49 -20.12 21.29 25.96
C LYS A 49 -18.87 21.19 25.09
N ARG A 50 -18.58 22.27 24.34
CA ARG A 50 -17.38 22.35 23.49
C ARG A 50 -16.09 22.24 24.31
N THR A 51 -16.06 22.82 25.51
CA THR A 51 -14.90 22.77 26.42
C THR A 51 -14.56 21.35 26.83
N SER A 52 -15.55 20.51 27.13
CA SER A 52 -15.35 19.09 27.40
C SER A 52 -14.74 18.36 26.19
N ALA A 53 -15.26 18.59 24.99
CA ALA A 53 -14.71 17.97 23.78
C ALA A 53 -13.28 18.46 23.44
N LEU A 54 -12.88 19.65 23.91
CA LEU A 54 -11.50 20.13 23.79
C LEU A 54 -10.56 19.41 24.78
N ALA A 55 -11.00 19.17 26.02
CA ALA A 55 -10.25 18.36 26.98
C ALA A 55 -10.09 16.90 26.50
N ASP A 56 -11.14 16.34 25.88
CA ASP A 56 -11.07 15.04 25.22
C ASP A 56 -10.04 15.04 24.09
N LEU A 57 -10.01 16.10 23.28
CA LEU A 57 -9.04 16.24 22.19
C LEU A 57 -7.60 16.33 22.71
N GLU A 58 -7.37 17.09 23.78
CA GLU A 58 -6.07 17.18 24.43
C GLU A 58 -5.59 15.80 24.93
N THR A 59 -6.48 15.03 25.54
CA THR A 59 -6.21 13.65 25.98
C THR A 59 -5.81 12.75 24.80
N LEU A 60 -6.57 12.79 23.70
CA LEU A 60 -6.24 12.01 22.49
C LEU A 60 -4.95 12.48 21.80
N GLN A 61 -4.64 13.78 21.85
CA GLN A 61 -3.38 14.31 21.33
C GLN A 61 -2.20 13.86 22.19
N ARG A 62 -2.36 13.84 23.52
CA ARG A 62 -1.36 13.30 24.45
C ARG A 62 -1.10 11.82 24.19
N LEU A 63 -2.14 11.00 24.00
CA LEU A 63 -2.01 9.58 23.62
C LEU A 63 -1.11 9.43 22.39
N LYS A 64 -1.42 10.21 21.35
CA LYS A 64 -0.68 10.18 20.08
C LYS A 64 0.78 10.59 20.26
N SER A 65 1.04 11.65 21.04
CA SER A 65 2.39 12.13 21.31
C SER A 65 3.22 11.11 22.09
N LEU A 66 2.64 10.49 23.13
CA LEU A 66 3.29 9.43 23.89
C LEU A 66 3.62 8.22 23.00
N CYS A 67 2.66 7.78 22.20
CA CYS A 67 2.87 6.68 21.25
C CYS A 67 3.96 7.01 20.21
N ALA A 68 4.05 8.25 19.76
CA ALA A 68 5.06 8.68 18.78
C ALA A 68 6.47 8.75 19.41
N ALA A 69 6.58 9.16 20.67
CA ALA A 69 7.84 9.32 21.39
C ALA A 69 8.41 8.01 21.97
N GLY A 70 7.57 6.98 22.15
CA GLY A 70 8.01 5.69 22.67
C GLY A 70 8.99 4.95 21.73
N SER A 71 9.68 3.95 22.27
CA SER A 71 10.53 3.01 21.54
C SER A 71 9.84 1.64 21.38
N GLY A 72 10.29 0.85 20.39
CA GLY A 72 9.75 -0.48 20.10
C GLY A 72 8.72 -0.51 18.97
N SER A 73 7.99 -1.64 18.89
CA SER A 73 6.88 -1.84 17.96
C SER A 73 5.74 -0.85 18.22
N PHE A 74 4.85 -0.68 17.23
CA PHE A 74 3.68 0.19 17.41
C PHE A 74 2.79 -0.28 18.58
N GLU A 75 2.60 -1.59 18.69
CA GLU A 75 1.82 -2.25 19.74
C GLU A 75 2.37 -1.95 21.14
N GLU A 76 3.68 -2.11 21.34
CA GLU A 76 4.35 -1.81 22.61
C GLU A 76 4.23 -0.33 22.97
N ARG A 77 4.49 0.57 22.00
CA ARG A 77 4.36 2.02 22.22
C ARG A 77 2.94 2.43 22.56
N LEU A 78 1.94 1.83 21.93
CA LEU A 78 0.55 2.15 22.19
C LEU A 78 0.12 1.65 23.57
N ALA A 79 0.49 0.43 23.95
CA ALA A 79 0.21 -0.11 25.28
C ALA A 79 0.80 0.78 26.38
N ALA A 80 2.09 1.12 26.25
CA ALA A 80 2.77 2.02 27.19
C ALA A 80 2.11 3.42 27.25
N ALA A 81 1.70 3.97 26.10
CA ALA A 81 1.02 5.27 26.05
C ALA A 81 -0.37 5.23 26.72
N VAL A 82 -1.11 4.13 26.58
CA VAL A 82 -2.41 3.94 27.26
C VAL A 82 -2.23 3.80 28.76
N ASP A 83 -1.20 3.07 29.21
CA ASP A 83 -0.90 2.91 30.65
C ASP A 83 -0.47 4.23 31.29
N ALA A 84 0.37 5.02 30.61
CA ALA A 84 0.75 6.35 31.06
C ALA A 84 -0.49 7.28 31.18
N LEU A 85 -1.38 7.27 30.19
CA LEU A 85 -2.63 8.04 30.29
C LEU A 85 -3.57 7.55 31.39
N ARG A 86 -3.58 6.24 31.66
CA ARG A 86 -4.36 5.67 32.77
C ARG A 86 -3.87 6.21 34.11
N ALA A 87 -2.55 6.38 34.26
CA ALA A 87 -1.96 7.00 35.44
C ALA A 87 -2.30 8.49 35.55
N ASP A 88 -2.22 9.24 34.44
CA ASP A 88 -2.44 10.70 34.43
C ASP A 88 -3.92 11.10 34.63
N TYR A 89 -4.86 10.37 34.03
CA TYR A 89 -6.28 10.78 33.94
C TYR A 89 -7.28 9.80 34.57
N GLY A 90 -6.82 8.63 35.02
CA GLY A 90 -7.65 7.57 35.60
C GLY A 90 -8.48 6.77 34.59
N LEU A 91 -9.08 5.67 35.06
CA LEU A 91 -9.81 4.70 34.23
C LEU A 91 -11.10 5.26 33.58
N ARG A 92 -11.76 6.22 34.24
CA ARG A 92 -13.06 6.73 33.81
C ARG A 92 -12.98 7.50 32.49
N CYS A 93 -11.88 8.23 32.25
CA CYS A 93 -11.68 8.97 31.00
C CYS A 93 -11.48 8.01 29.82
N LEU A 94 -10.74 6.91 30.04
CA LEU A 94 -10.38 5.97 28.98
C LEU A 94 -11.54 5.07 28.54
N SER A 95 -12.49 4.76 29.43
CA SER A 95 -13.63 3.88 29.10
C SER A 95 -14.60 4.50 28.09
N GLU A 96 -14.58 5.83 27.93
CA GLU A 96 -15.40 6.55 26.95
C GLU A 96 -14.73 6.66 25.56
N ILE A 97 -13.45 6.30 25.46
CA ILE A 97 -12.69 6.33 24.21
C ILE A 97 -13.02 5.07 23.40
N LYS A 98 -13.47 5.30 22.18
CA LYS A 98 -13.70 4.26 21.17
C LYS A 98 -12.54 4.20 20.20
N VAL A 99 -12.15 3.00 19.82
CA VAL A 99 -11.09 2.75 18.86
C VAL A 99 -11.64 2.03 17.64
N PHE A 100 -11.24 2.50 16.46
CA PHE A 100 -11.53 1.89 15.18
C PHE A 100 -10.21 1.50 14.52
N VAL A 101 -10.18 0.34 13.87
CA VAL A 101 -9.09 -0.01 12.96
C VAL A 101 -9.50 0.41 11.55
N ARG A 102 -8.59 1.12 10.88
CA ARG A 102 -8.72 1.63 9.54
C ARG A 102 -7.85 0.83 8.58
N SER A 103 -8.44 0.37 7.48
CA SER A 103 -7.72 -0.19 6.34
C SER A 103 -7.93 0.65 5.09
N ALA A 104 -6.87 0.88 4.32
CA ALA A 104 -6.93 1.68 3.10
C ALA A 104 -7.59 0.87 1.97
N THR A 105 -8.79 1.30 1.58
CA THR A 105 -9.63 0.59 0.61
C THR A 105 -10.26 1.53 -0.42
N GLN A 106 -9.68 2.73 -0.59
CA GLN A 106 -10.27 3.78 -1.44
C GLN A 106 -10.38 3.33 -2.89
N HIS A 107 -9.49 2.45 -3.36
CA HIS A 107 -9.60 1.92 -4.71
C HIS A 107 -10.91 1.15 -4.95
N TRP A 108 -11.40 0.40 -3.95
CA TRP A 108 -12.59 -0.43 -4.08
C TRP A 108 -13.86 0.27 -3.60
N LEU A 109 -13.78 1.06 -2.54
CA LEU A 109 -14.94 1.66 -1.85
C LEU A 109 -15.03 3.19 -2.00
N GLY A 110 -14.02 3.85 -2.59
CA GLY A 110 -13.90 5.31 -2.61
C GLY A 110 -13.55 5.93 -1.25
N ARG A 111 -13.39 5.12 -0.20
CA ARG A 111 -13.06 5.53 1.17
C ARG A 111 -12.31 4.43 1.92
N ASP A 112 -11.75 4.81 3.06
CA ASP A 112 -11.16 3.88 4.01
C ASP A 112 -12.23 2.99 4.66
N LEU A 113 -11.88 1.75 4.91
CA LEU A 113 -12.72 0.79 5.62
C LEU A 113 -12.42 0.88 7.11
N HIS A 114 -13.45 1.15 7.91
CA HIS A 114 -13.35 1.18 9.36
C HIS A 114 -14.07 -0.03 9.95
N THR A 115 -13.44 -0.70 10.90
CA THR A 115 -14.07 -1.73 11.73
C THR A 115 -15.21 -1.12 12.57
N PRO A 116 -16.06 -1.95 13.22
CA PRO A 116 -16.83 -1.48 14.36
C PRO A 116 -15.93 -0.88 15.44
N SER A 117 -16.49 -0.03 16.29
CA SER A 117 -15.75 0.55 17.42
C SER A 117 -15.62 -0.45 18.57
N TRP A 118 -14.44 -0.54 19.17
CA TRP A 118 -14.24 -1.14 20.49
C TRP A 118 -13.98 -0.07 21.55
N PRO A 119 -14.29 -0.33 22.82
CA PRO A 119 -13.79 0.50 23.91
C PRO A 119 -12.27 0.36 24.01
N LEU A 120 -11.56 1.43 24.39
CA LEU A 120 -10.10 1.41 24.57
C LEU A 120 -9.64 0.39 25.64
N SER A 121 -10.52 0.02 26.58
CA SER A 121 -10.27 -1.06 27.54
C SER A 121 -10.06 -2.43 26.89
N GLN A 122 -10.47 -2.62 25.64
CA GLN A 122 -10.25 -3.85 24.86
C GLN A 122 -9.07 -3.70 23.89
N LEU A 123 -7.99 -3.05 24.34
CA LEU A 123 -6.83 -2.72 23.49
C LEU A 123 -6.25 -3.95 22.78
N GLU A 124 -6.10 -5.07 23.47
CA GLU A 124 -5.56 -6.31 22.87
C GLU A 124 -6.40 -6.83 21.70
N ALA A 125 -7.73 -6.79 21.82
CA ALA A 125 -8.63 -7.18 20.74
C ALA A 125 -8.52 -6.22 19.54
N VAL A 126 -8.34 -4.92 19.80
CA VAL A 126 -8.11 -3.91 18.76
C VAL A 126 -6.78 -4.15 18.04
N LEU A 127 -5.72 -4.46 18.79
CA LEU A 127 -4.41 -4.76 18.25
C LEU A 127 -4.42 -6.05 17.43
N ASP A 128 -5.13 -7.08 17.89
CA ASP A 128 -5.32 -8.32 17.12
C ASP A 128 -6.08 -8.06 15.80
N ALA A 129 -7.18 -7.32 15.86
CA ALA A 129 -7.92 -6.90 14.67
C ALA A 129 -7.04 -6.11 13.69
N ARG A 130 -6.17 -5.23 14.20
CA ARG A 130 -5.17 -4.51 13.39
C ARG A 130 -4.20 -5.46 12.72
N ARG A 131 -3.59 -6.39 13.47
CA ARG A 131 -2.64 -7.38 12.91
C ARG A 131 -3.28 -8.23 11.82
N ARG A 132 -4.50 -8.73 12.03
CA ARG A 132 -5.24 -9.52 11.02
C ARG A 132 -5.50 -8.73 9.75
N LEU A 133 -5.97 -7.49 9.88
CA LEU A 133 -6.23 -6.62 8.72
C LEU A 133 -4.94 -6.23 7.98
N GLN A 134 -3.84 -6.02 8.71
CA GLN A 134 -2.53 -5.78 8.12
C GLN A 134 -1.98 -7.02 7.40
N ALA A 135 -2.10 -8.20 8.01
CA ALA A 135 -1.69 -9.47 7.41
C ALA A 135 -2.47 -9.75 6.11
N ALA A 136 -3.79 -9.55 6.11
CA ALA A 136 -4.63 -9.72 4.93
C ALA A 136 -4.26 -8.76 3.78
N ARG A 137 -3.84 -7.54 4.15
CA ARG A 137 -3.37 -6.52 3.20
C ARG A 137 -1.97 -6.83 2.66
N GLY A 138 -1.12 -7.49 3.45
CA GLY A 138 0.26 -7.78 3.11
C GLY A 138 1.15 -6.53 3.07
N ASN A 139 2.28 -6.64 2.38
CA ASN A 139 3.35 -5.63 2.35
C ASN A 139 3.01 -4.37 1.51
N VAL A 140 1.78 -4.28 0.98
CA VAL A 140 1.40 -3.20 0.07
C VAL A 140 1.08 -1.95 0.88
N MET A 141 2.07 -1.09 1.01
CA MET A 141 1.98 0.28 1.55
C MET A 141 0.90 1.16 0.86
N ILE A 142 0.24 0.66 -0.19
CA ILE A 142 -0.73 1.42 -0.99
C ILE A 142 -2.06 0.67 -1.10
N GLY A 143 -3.11 1.18 -0.45
CA GLY A 143 -4.52 0.76 -0.66
C GLY A 143 -5.39 1.89 -1.22
N GLY A 144 -4.77 3.02 -1.55
CA GLY A 144 -5.42 4.22 -2.07
C GLY A 144 -5.40 4.32 -3.60
N CYS A 145 -5.58 5.54 -4.12
CA CYS A 145 -5.65 5.83 -5.55
C CYS A 145 -4.40 5.43 -6.38
N GLY A 146 -3.32 4.99 -5.72
CA GLY A 146 -2.09 4.51 -6.34
C GLY A 146 -1.96 2.99 -6.52
N LEU A 147 -2.94 2.20 -6.06
CA LEU A 147 -2.80 0.73 -6.00
C LEU A 147 -2.41 0.10 -7.35
N LEU A 148 -3.11 0.48 -8.43
CA LEU A 148 -2.88 -0.05 -9.77
C LEU A 148 -1.56 0.38 -10.42
N TYR A 149 -0.73 1.21 -9.76
CA TYR A 149 0.64 1.45 -10.20
C TYR A 149 1.62 0.38 -9.72
N GLN A 150 1.25 -0.36 -8.67
CA GLN A 150 2.10 -1.33 -7.98
C GLN A 150 1.70 -2.77 -8.28
N CYS A 151 0.41 -3.03 -8.49
CA CYS A 151 -0.09 -4.36 -8.80
C CYS A 151 -1.02 -4.34 -10.01
N SER A 152 -1.25 -5.52 -10.57
CA SER A 152 -2.26 -5.77 -11.59
C SER A 152 -3.67 -5.69 -11.05
N ILE A 153 -4.63 -5.60 -11.96
CA ILE A 153 -6.06 -5.58 -11.63
C ILE A 153 -6.48 -6.89 -10.96
N ALA A 154 -5.95 -8.02 -11.42
CA ALA A 154 -6.21 -9.34 -10.84
C ALA A 154 -5.69 -9.40 -9.39
N GLU A 155 -4.43 -9.01 -9.16
CA GLU A 155 -3.85 -8.94 -7.81
C GLU A 155 -4.63 -7.98 -6.89
N ALA A 156 -5.11 -6.85 -7.44
CA ALA A 156 -5.97 -5.93 -6.69
C ALA A 156 -7.32 -6.56 -6.31
N ALA A 157 -7.92 -7.37 -7.17
CA ALA A 157 -9.16 -8.08 -6.88
C ALA A 157 -8.96 -9.16 -5.79
N GLU A 158 -7.86 -9.93 -5.88
CA GLU A 158 -7.50 -10.91 -4.86
C GLU A 158 -7.20 -10.26 -3.50
N LEU A 159 -6.47 -9.15 -3.51
CA LEU A 159 -6.17 -8.36 -2.32
C LEU A 159 -7.47 -7.87 -1.66
N TRP A 160 -8.44 -7.40 -2.45
CA TRP A 160 -9.74 -7.01 -1.93
C TRP A 160 -10.48 -8.17 -1.29
N ALA A 161 -10.52 -9.33 -1.94
CA ALA A 161 -11.17 -10.52 -1.41
C ALA A 161 -10.58 -10.93 -0.05
N ARG A 162 -9.24 -10.89 0.09
CA ARG A 162 -8.55 -11.15 1.37
C ARG A 162 -8.91 -10.13 2.45
N ILE A 163 -8.82 -8.83 2.15
CA ILE A 163 -9.13 -7.75 3.09
C ILE A 163 -10.60 -7.82 3.53
N ARG A 164 -11.51 -8.03 2.57
CA ARG A 164 -12.95 -8.15 2.83
C ARG A 164 -13.26 -9.32 3.75
N ARG A 165 -12.65 -10.50 3.52
CA ARG A 165 -12.80 -11.67 4.38
C ARG A 165 -12.32 -11.38 5.80
N ALA A 166 -11.08 -10.91 5.94
CA ALA A 166 -10.50 -10.59 7.25
C ALA A 166 -11.31 -9.52 8.00
N TYR A 167 -11.86 -8.53 7.28
CA TYR A 167 -12.75 -7.53 7.87
C TYR A 167 -14.04 -8.13 8.43
N LEU A 168 -14.68 -9.05 7.70
CA LEU A 168 -15.92 -9.67 8.16
C LEU A 168 -15.66 -10.62 9.35
N GLU A 169 -14.52 -11.32 9.37
CA GLU A 169 -14.07 -12.10 10.53
C GLU A 169 -13.82 -11.20 11.75
N VAL A 170 -13.13 -10.08 11.56
CA VAL A 170 -12.93 -9.07 12.61
C VAL A 170 -14.26 -8.50 13.10
N CYS A 171 -15.22 -8.24 12.19
CA CYS A 171 -16.57 -7.83 12.58
C CYS A 171 -17.29 -8.88 13.42
N ALA A 172 -17.14 -10.17 13.08
CA ALA A 172 -17.77 -11.28 13.79
C ALA A 172 -17.27 -11.39 15.24
N ALA A 173 -16.02 -10.99 15.50
CA ALA A 173 -15.44 -10.96 16.85
C ALA A 173 -15.96 -9.81 17.72
N VAL A 174 -16.73 -8.85 17.16
CA VAL A 174 -17.25 -7.71 17.93
C VAL A 174 -18.62 -8.03 18.52
N PRO A 175 -18.80 -7.93 19.84
CA PRO A 175 -20.10 -8.15 20.48
C PRO A 175 -21.20 -7.27 19.87
N GLY A 176 -22.32 -7.90 19.50
CA GLY A 176 -23.48 -7.23 18.91
C GLY A 176 -23.32 -6.78 17.46
N CYS A 177 -22.23 -7.14 16.78
CA CYS A 177 -22.06 -6.82 15.36
C CYS A 177 -22.85 -7.78 14.47
N GLN A 178 -23.67 -7.22 13.58
CA GLN A 178 -24.41 -7.99 12.58
C GLN A 178 -23.58 -8.11 11.29
N VAL A 179 -22.89 -9.24 11.13
CA VAL A 179 -21.96 -9.49 10.02
C VAL A 179 -22.66 -9.43 8.65
N SER A 180 -23.87 -9.99 8.54
CA SER A 180 -24.66 -9.96 7.29
C SER A 180 -24.93 -8.54 6.81
N ARG A 181 -25.44 -7.66 7.69
CA ARG A 181 -25.65 -6.23 7.37
C ARG A 181 -24.36 -5.52 6.99
N ARG A 182 -23.23 -5.91 7.58
CA ARG A 182 -21.91 -5.36 7.21
C ARG A 182 -21.50 -5.80 5.81
N ALA A 183 -21.67 -7.07 5.46
CA ALA A 183 -21.42 -7.58 4.12
C ALA A 183 -22.28 -6.85 3.07
N GLU A 184 -23.59 -6.72 3.31
CA GLU A 184 -24.51 -5.98 2.42
C GLU A 184 -24.12 -4.50 2.26
N THR A 185 -23.59 -3.88 3.32
CA THR A 185 -23.11 -2.49 3.26
C THR A 185 -21.84 -2.39 2.42
N LEU A 186 -20.95 -3.40 2.47
CA LEU A 186 -19.79 -3.46 1.59
C LEU A 186 -20.20 -3.66 0.14
N ASP A 187 -21.14 -4.57 -0.15
CA ASP A 187 -21.65 -4.81 -1.51
C ASP A 187 -22.23 -3.55 -2.13
N ARG A 188 -23.06 -2.82 -1.38
CA ARG A 188 -23.62 -1.53 -1.84
C ARG A 188 -22.55 -0.48 -2.10
N ALA A 189 -21.55 -0.37 -1.21
CA ALA A 189 -20.46 0.58 -1.38
C ALA A 189 -19.58 0.23 -2.58
N GLU A 190 -19.33 -1.06 -2.80
CA GLU A 190 -18.59 -1.56 -3.95
C GLU A 190 -19.33 -1.28 -5.26
N ALA A 191 -20.63 -1.62 -5.31
CA ALA A 191 -21.48 -1.37 -6.48
C ALA A 191 -21.55 0.14 -6.81
N ALA A 192 -21.70 0.99 -5.80
CA ALA A 192 -21.72 2.44 -5.97
C ALA A 192 -20.40 3.00 -6.55
N PHE A 193 -19.26 2.35 -6.27
CA PHE A 193 -17.94 2.79 -6.72
C PHE A 193 -17.44 2.05 -7.99
N ALA A 194 -18.18 1.04 -8.46
CA ALA A 194 -17.78 0.18 -9.58
C ALA A 194 -17.49 0.96 -10.87
N THR A 195 -18.33 1.95 -11.21
CA THR A 195 -18.13 2.79 -12.41
C THR A 195 -16.83 3.58 -12.35
N HIS A 196 -16.49 4.16 -11.20
CA HIS A 196 -15.23 4.88 -11.04
C HIS A 196 -14.04 3.92 -11.14
N ARG A 197 -14.14 2.74 -10.52
CA ARG A 197 -13.11 1.70 -10.60
C ARG A 197 -12.85 1.25 -12.05
N ARG A 198 -13.90 1.03 -12.85
CA ARG A 198 -13.76 0.69 -14.28
C ARG A 198 -13.01 1.78 -15.06
N ARG A 199 -13.36 3.06 -14.85
CA ARG A 199 -12.64 4.19 -15.47
C ARG A 199 -11.15 4.24 -15.10
N MET A 200 -10.79 3.77 -13.92
CA MET A 200 -9.40 3.71 -13.47
C MET A 200 -8.63 2.49 -13.99
N GLN A 201 -9.34 1.44 -14.42
CA GLN A 201 -8.75 0.21 -14.96
C GLN A 201 -8.20 0.42 -16.38
N GLU A 202 -8.94 1.10 -17.26
CA GLU A 202 -8.51 1.30 -18.67
C GLU A 202 -7.13 1.98 -18.80
N PRO A 203 -6.81 3.09 -18.08
CA PRO A 203 -5.45 3.65 -18.10
C PRO A 203 -4.41 2.72 -17.47
N ALA A 204 -4.80 1.90 -16.50
CA ALA A 204 -3.89 0.96 -15.86
C ALA A 204 -3.49 -0.18 -16.82
N GLU A 205 -4.45 -0.77 -17.51
CA GLU A 205 -4.22 -1.79 -18.55
C GLU A 205 -3.32 -1.24 -19.66
N SER A 206 -3.62 -0.04 -20.15
CA SER A 206 -2.78 0.64 -21.16
C SER A 206 -1.33 0.84 -20.68
N ARG A 207 -1.13 1.19 -19.40
CA ARG A 207 0.22 1.30 -18.82
C ARG A 207 0.91 -0.05 -18.71
N GLN A 208 0.19 -1.11 -18.34
CA GLN A 208 0.75 -2.45 -18.25
C GLN A 208 1.19 -2.97 -19.60
N LEU A 209 0.37 -2.80 -20.64
CA LEU A 209 0.71 -3.18 -22.01
C LEU A 209 1.97 -2.44 -22.51
N ARG A 210 2.05 -1.13 -22.30
CA ARG A 210 3.25 -0.35 -22.68
C ARG A 210 4.50 -0.83 -21.94
N ARG A 211 4.38 -1.17 -20.65
CA ARG A 211 5.51 -1.69 -19.86
C ARG A 211 5.96 -3.06 -20.37
N SER A 212 5.04 -3.98 -20.66
CA SER A 212 5.38 -5.31 -21.18
C SER A 212 6.02 -5.21 -22.57
N GLU A 213 5.49 -4.36 -23.46
CA GLU A 213 6.11 -4.09 -24.76
C GLU A 213 7.52 -3.52 -24.62
N GLN A 214 7.73 -2.58 -23.69
CA GLN A 214 9.05 -1.98 -23.47
C GLN A 214 10.05 -3.01 -22.94
N LEU A 215 9.63 -3.90 -22.03
CA LEU A 215 10.46 -5.00 -21.54
C LEU A 215 10.82 -5.97 -22.67
N GLN A 216 9.84 -6.39 -23.48
CA GLN A 216 10.09 -7.25 -24.64
C GLN A 216 11.05 -6.60 -25.65
N ARG A 217 10.94 -5.29 -25.89
CA ARG A 217 11.88 -4.56 -26.76
C ARG A 217 13.30 -4.57 -26.20
N LYS A 218 13.45 -4.39 -24.88
CA LYS A 218 14.76 -4.47 -24.20
C LYS A 218 15.35 -5.88 -24.28
N GLU A 219 14.57 -6.91 -23.99
CA GLU A 219 15.00 -8.30 -24.10
C GLU A 219 15.46 -8.65 -25.51
N ARG A 220 14.67 -8.28 -26.53
CA ARG A 220 15.05 -8.47 -27.94
C ARG A 220 16.31 -7.69 -28.33
N ALA A 221 16.56 -6.53 -27.72
CA ALA A 221 17.78 -5.76 -27.97
C ALA A 221 19.00 -6.46 -27.34
N VAL A 222 18.87 -6.96 -26.11
CA VAL A 222 19.91 -7.75 -25.44
C VAL A 222 20.22 -9.02 -26.23
N GLN A 223 19.20 -9.79 -26.64
CA GLN A 223 19.37 -10.99 -27.47
C GLN A 223 20.09 -10.68 -28.78
N ARG A 224 19.74 -9.58 -29.45
CA ARG A 224 20.44 -9.15 -30.68
C ARG A 224 21.90 -8.76 -30.44
N CYS A 225 22.19 -8.15 -29.29
CA CYS A 225 23.57 -7.83 -28.90
C CYS A 225 24.38 -9.12 -28.71
N GLN A 226 23.85 -10.06 -27.92
CA GLN A 226 24.46 -11.37 -27.67
C GLN A 226 24.68 -12.17 -28.96
N GLN A 227 23.70 -12.20 -29.87
CA GLN A 227 23.85 -12.86 -31.17
C GLN A 227 24.96 -12.24 -32.02
N ARG A 228 25.09 -10.91 -32.01
CA ARG A 228 26.17 -10.20 -32.72
C ARG A 228 27.54 -10.48 -32.11
N GLU A 229 27.63 -10.54 -30.79
CA GLU A 229 28.87 -10.90 -30.08
C GLU A 229 29.28 -12.35 -30.39
N ALA A 230 28.34 -13.30 -30.32
CA ALA A 230 28.58 -14.69 -30.68
C ALA A 230 29.03 -14.84 -32.14
N ALA A 231 28.39 -14.14 -33.08
CA ALA A 231 28.78 -14.16 -34.49
C ALA A 231 30.18 -13.56 -34.71
N ARG A 232 30.56 -12.52 -33.96
CA ARG A 232 31.91 -11.93 -34.00
C ARG A 232 32.95 -12.89 -33.44
N ALA A 233 32.66 -13.55 -32.32
CA ALA A 233 33.53 -14.56 -31.72
C ALA A 233 33.75 -15.74 -32.68
N GLN A 234 32.68 -16.25 -33.31
CA GLN A 234 32.80 -17.31 -34.31
C GLN A 234 33.65 -16.89 -35.51
N LYS A 235 33.46 -15.68 -36.04
CA LYS A 235 34.29 -15.16 -37.13
C LYS A 235 35.75 -15.02 -36.72
N ALA A 236 36.02 -14.59 -35.49
CA ALA A 236 37.39 -14.51 -34.97
C ALA A 236 38.02 -15.90 -34.84
N ALA A 237 37.31 -16.88 -34.27
CA ALA A 237 37.76 -18.27 -34.18
C ALA A 237 38.06 -18.88 -35.56
N ASN A 238 37.15 -18.68 -36.53
CA ASN A 238 37.36 -19.15 -37.89
C ASN A 238 38.59 -18.51 -38.55
N ARG A 239 38.89 -17.22 -38.28
CA ARG A 239 40.09 -16.54 -38.80
C ARG A 239 41.37 -17.13 -38.22
N VAL A 240 41.40 -17.40 -36.91
CA VAL A 240 42.53 -18.06 -36.24
C VAL A 240 42.74 -19.44 -36.84
N GLN A 241 41.68 -20.25 -36.96
CA GLN A 241 41.77 -21.59 -37.53
C GLN A 241 42.29 -21.59 -38.98
N VAL A 242 41.84 -20.66 -39.82
CA VAL A 242 42.35 -20.53 -41.21
C VAL A 242 43.81 -20.08 -41.24
N HIS A 243 44.22 -19.18 -40.34
CA HIS A 243 45.62 -18.78 -40.20
C HIS A 243 46.50 -19.96 -39.81
N ASP A 244 46.10 -20.74 -38.80
CA ASP A 244 46.83 -21.91 -38.31
C ASP A 244 46.97 -22.99 -39.39
N GLN A 245 45.89 -23.27 -40.14
CA GLN A 245 45.95 -24.19 -41.28
C GLN A 245 46.94 -23.72 -42.36
N ARG A 246 47.02 -22.42 -42.63
CA ARG A 246 48.00 -21.88 -43.60
C ARG A 246 49.43 -21.99 -43.08
N ALA A 247 49.65 -21.76 -41.79
CA ALA A 247 50.95 -21.93 -41.15
C ALA A 247 51.40 -23.39 -41.21
N LEU A 248 50.53 -24.35 -40.86
CA LEU A 248 50.80 -25.79 -40.96
C LEU A 248 51.17 -26.19 -42.40
N ARG A 249 50.38 -25.80 -43.40
CA ARG A 249 50.70 -26.08 -44.81
C ARG A 249 52.03 -25.48 -45.26
N SER A 250 52.43 -24.34 -44.68
CA SER A 250 53.71 -23.70 -45.00
C SER A 250 54.88 -24.47 -44.37
N LEU A 251 54.72 -24.93 -43.14
CA LEU A 251 55.68 -25.82 -42.46
C LEU A 251 55.83 -27.14 -43.20
N GLU A 252 54.73 -27.78 -43.61
CA GLU A 252 54.74 -29.00 -44.43
C GLU A 252 55.59 -28.81 -45.70
N ARG A 253 55.37 -27.72 -46.45
CA ARG A 253 56.17 -27.41 -47.66
C ARG A 253 57.64 -27.14 -47.37
N LEU A 254 57.98 -26.60 -46.19
CA LEU A 254 59.38 -26.37 -45.80
C LEU A 254 60.06 -27.71 -45.45
N LEU A 255 59.38 -28.57 -44.70
CA LEU A 255 59.85 -29.91 -44.37
C LEU A 255 60.07 -30.76 -45.63
N GLU A 256 59.16 -30.69 -46.60
CA GLU A 256 59.31 -31.36 -47.89
C GLU A 256 60.55 -30.85 -48.66
N ARG A 257 60.80 -29.54 -48.65
CA ARG A 257 61.98 -28.95 -49.31
C ARG A 257 63.28 -29.38 -48.65
N TRP A 258 63.35 -29.31 -47.33
CA TRP A 258 64.51 -29.81 -46.56
C TRP A 258 64.76 -31.29 -46.83
N SER A 259 63.72 -32.12 -46.77
CA SER A 259 63.83 -33.56 -47.06
C SER A 259 64.31 -33.87 -48.49
N ARG A 260 64.08 -32.96 -49.45
CA ARG A 260 64.63 -33.08 -50.81
C ARG A 260 66.09 -32.64 -50.87
N MET A 261 66.47 -31.60 -50.12
CA MET A 261 67.86 -31.14 -50.04
C MET A 261 68.76 -32.18 -49.39
N ASP A 262 68.36 -32.79 -48.28
CA ASP A 262 69.15 -33.84 -47.62
C ASP A 262 69.38 -35.06 -48.51
N ARG A 263 68.42 -35.40 -49.38
CA ARG A 263 68.59 -36.45 -50.39
C ARG A 263 69.53 -36.06 -51.53
N ALA A 264 69.69 -34.76 -51.80
CA ALA A 264 70.55 -34.26 -52.86
C ALA A 264 72.01 -34.05 -52.40
N THR A 265 72.25 -33.88 -51.10
CA THR A 265 73.58 -33.72 -50.50
C THR A 265 74.14 -34.99 -49.86
N GLY A 266 73.31 -36.02 -49.65
CA GLY A 266 73.69 -37.31 -49.07
C GLY A 266 74.03 -38.42 -50.09
N GLY A 267 74.33 -38.09 -51.34
CA GLY A 267 74.83 -39.01 -52.38
C GLY A 267 76.12 -38.50 -52.97
#